data_AF-A0A382ADQ8-F1
#
_entry.id   AF-A0A382ADQ8-F1
#
_cell.length_a   1.000
_cell.length_b   1.000
_cell.length_c   1.000
_cell.angle_alpha   90.00
_cell.angle_beta   90.00
_cell.angle_gamma   90.00
#
_symmetry.space_group_name_H-M   'P 1'
#
loop_
_entity.id
_entity.type
_entity.pdbx_description
1 polymer ?
#
loop_
_entity_poly.entity_id
_entity_poly.type
_entity_poly.pdbx_seq_one_letter_code
_entity_poly.pdbx_strand_id
1 'polypeptide(L)'
;MYDVVLVGHEKLMGEVIGLEGDRTVIQVYEDTSGIQPGEPVENTGASLSVELGPGLLRSIYDGIQRPLPVLQESMGDYIQRGVTAPGLDHEAKWEFVPLAKKGDDVSGGTVLGTVQETKTIVHKIMVPPLISGKIKALKKGKYTIDDVIGSLEDGTELKLMHKWPVRVPRPFTVKHPPDIPLVTGTRTLDGLFPLAKGGTAAIPGGFGTGKTVTQQTLAKWSDAQVV
;
A
#
# COMPACT_ATOMS: atom_id res chain seq x y z
N MET A 1 14.55 11.76 -10.13
CA MET A 1 15.20 10.44 -9.89
C MET A 1 14.20 9.63 -9.09
N TYR A 2 13.93 8.39 -9.48
CA TYR A 2 12.80 7.55 -9.00
C TYR A 2 11.40 8.00 -9.43
N ASP A 3 11.31 8.91 -10.40
CA ASP A 3 10.05 9.30 -11.02
C ASP A 3 9.52 8.13 -11.84
N VAL A 4 8.21 7.88 -11.75
CA VAL A 4 7.51 6.95 -12.63
C VAL A 4 7.34 7.61 -13.99
N VAL A 5 7.65 6.85 -15.03
CA VAL A 5 7.55 7.25 -16.42
C VAL A 5 6.72 6.24 -17.19
N LEU A 6 6.07 6.69 -18.27
CA LEU A 6 5.35 5.86 -19.22
C LEU A 6 6.18 5.80 -20.51
N VAL A 7 6.64 4.62 -20.87
CA VAL A 7 7.60 4.39 -21.96
C VAL A 7 6.87 3.81 -23.17
N GLY A 8 7.10 4.41 -24.33
CA GLY A 8 6.56 3.91 -25.59
C GLY A 8 5.12 4.34 -25.86
N HIS A 9 4.62 3.99 -27.04
CA HIS A 9 3.21 4.20 -27.40
C HIS A 9 2.26 3.36 -26.54
N GLU A 10 2.72 2.21 -26.05
CA GLU A 10 1.99 1.34 -25.12
C GLU A 10 2.01 1.86 -23.67
N LYS A 11 2.72 2.95 -23.37
CA LYS A 11 2.81 3.57 -22.03
C LYS A 11 3.22 2.59 -20.93
N LEU A 12 4.23 1.78 -21.23
CA LEU A 12 4.76 0.79 -20.28
C LEU A 12 5.30 1.48 -19.04
N MET A 13 4.93 0.98 -17.86
CA MET A 13 5.37 1.59 -16.62
C MET A 13 6.86 1.35 -16.38
N GLY A 14 7.61 2.43 -16.13
CA GLY A 14 9.00 2.36 -15.73
C GLY A 14 9.35 3.38 -14.65
N GLU A 15 10.57 3.28 -14.13
CA GLU A 15 11.09 4.17 -13.10
C GLU A 15 12.49 4.68 -13.48
N VAL A 16 12.75 5.97 -13.29
CA VAL A 16 14.06 6.58 -13.52
C VAL A 16 15.06 6.12 -12.47
N ILE A 17 16.09 5.37 -12.87
CA ILE A 17 17.14 4.85 -11.98
C ILE A 17 18.50 5.55 -12.14
N GLY A 18 18.68 6.35 -13.19
CA GLY A 18 19.95 7.05 -13.44
C GLY A 18 19.78 8.27 -14.34
N LEU A 19 20.68 9.24 -14.16
CA LEU A 19 20.79 10.45 -14.98
C LEU A 19 22.25 10.59 -15.40
N GLU A 20 22.50 10.57 -16.71
CA GLU A 20 23.83 10.67 -17.31
C GLU A 20 23.84 11.80 -18.35
N GLY A 21 24.19 13.01 -17.91
CA GLY A 21 24.15 14.19 -18.77
C GLY A 21 22.73 14.50 -19.23
N ASP A 22 22.48 14.36 -20.52
CA ASP A 22 21.16 14.52 -21.17
C ASP A 22 20.36 13.22 -21.28
N ARG A 23 20.90 12.09 -20.79
CA ARG A 23 20.26 10.77 -20.85
C ARG A 23 19.64 10.37 -19.52
N THR A 24 18.49 9.73 -19.61
CA THR A 24 17.77 9.15 -18.48
C THR A 24 17.78 7.64 -18.60
N VAL A 25 18.25 6.94 -17.57
CA VAL A 25 18.22 5.47 -17.50
C VAL A 25 16.93 5.06 -16.80
N ILE A 26 16.10 4.28 -17.49
CA ILE A 26 14.76 3.87 -17.03
C ILE A 26 14.74 2.35 -16.86
N GLN A 27 14.27 1.88 -15.71
CA GLN A 27 13.93 0.48 -15.48
C GLN A 27 12.45 0.28 -15.80
N VAL A 28 12.15 -0.45 -16.87
CA VAL A 28 10.76 -0.80 -17.25
C VAL A 28 10.32 -2.05 -16.50
N TYR A 29 9.09 -2.05 -15.97
CA TYR A 29 8.53 -3.15 -15.16
C TYR A 29 7.77 -4.21 -15.97
N GLU A 30 7.71 -4.03 -17.29
CA GLU A 30 7.02 -4.89 -18.24
C GLU A 30 8.00 -5.30 -19.36
N ASP A 31 7.61 -6.29 -20.17
CA ASP A 31 8.41 -6.70 -21.33
C ASP A 31 8.54 -5.56 -22.35
N THR A 32 9.78 -5.27 -22.76
CA THR A 32 10.09 -4.16 -23.68
C THR A 32 10.16 -4.58 -25.15
N SER A 33 9.76 -5.81 -25.47
CA SER A 33 9.84 -6.34 -26.84
C SER A 33 8.99 -5.50 -27.80
N GLY A 34 9.61 -4.98 -28.85
CA GLY A 34 8.94 -4.17 -29.86
C GLY A 34 9.03 -2.65 -29.67
N ILE A 35 9.53 -2.17 -28.52
CA ILE A 35 9.84 -0.74 -28.35
C ILE A 35 10.96 -0.32 -29.30
N GLN A 36 10.82 0.85 -29.91
CA GLN A 36 11.76 1.41 -30.87
C GLN A 36 12.36 2.75 -30.40
N PRO A 37 13.61 3.07 -30.78
CA PRO A 37 14.16 4.40 -30.57
C PRO A 37 13.28 5.49 -31.21
N GLY A 38 13.02 6.57 -30.47
CA GLY A 38 12.20 7.69 -30.92
C GLY A 38 10.75 7.67 -30.41
N GLU A 39 10.32 6.57 -29.78
CA GLU A 39 9.04 6.52 -29.09
C GLU A 39 8.98 7.47 -27.87
N PRO A 40 7.79 7.95 -27.49
CA PRO A 40 7.65 8.92 -26.41
C PRO A 40 7.98 8.33 -25.04
N VAL A 41 8.46 9.19 -24.14
CA VAL A 41 8.56 8.91 -22.71
C VAL A 41 7.89 10.05 -21.96
N GLU A 42 6.84 9.74 -21.20
CA GLU A 42 6.08 10.71 -20.41
C GLU A 42 6.46 10.58 -18.92
N ASN A 43 6.87 11.67 -18.27
CA ASN A 43 7.10 11.68 -16.82
C ASN A 43 5.81 11.99 -16.08
N THR A 44 5.45 11.16 -15.10
CA THR A 44 4.26 11.35 -14.26
C THR A 44 4.46 12.42 -13.16
N GLY A 45 5.72 12.79 -12.89
CA GLY A 45 6.12 13.72 -11.82
C GLY A 45 6.00 13.14 -10.42
N ALA A 46 5.67 11.86 -10.29
CA ALA A 46 5.49 11.17 -9.01
C ALA A 46 6.40 9.95 -8.91
N SER A 47 6.88 9.65 -7.70
CA SER A 47 7.57 8.39 -7.43
C SER A 47 6.59 7.23 -7.33
N LEU A 48 7.10 6.00 -7.51
CA LEU A 48 6.30 4.79 -7.35
C LEU A 48 5.67 4.79 -5.95
N SER A 49 4.35 4.83 -5.92
CA SER A 49 3.56 5.04 -4.71
C SER A 49 2.42 4.05 -4.64
N VAL A 50 2.06 3.70 -3.41
CA VAL A 50 0.89 2.86 -3.13
C VAL A 50 -0.26 3.68 -2.59
N GLU A 51 -1.48 3.32 -2.98
CA GLU A 51 -2.73 3.79 -2.41
C GLU A 51 -2.99 3.07 -1.09
N LEU A 52 -3.26 3.83 -0.04
CA LEU A 52 -3.44 3.34 1.32
C LEU A 52 -4.78 3.81 1.86
N GLY A 53 -5.73 2.89 1.95
CA GLY A 53 -7.09 3.14 2.44
C GLY A 53 -7.92 1.86 2.50
N PRO A 54 -9.22 1.97 2.81
CA PRO A 54 -10.13 0.82 2.82
C PRO A 54 -10.23 0.14 1.45
N GLY A 55 -10.16 -1.18 1.42
CA GLY A 55 -10.21 -2.01 0.21
C GLY A 55 -8.96 -2.87 0.00
N LEU A 56 -7.85 -2.53 0.66
CA LEU A 56 -6.58 -3.26 0.55
C LEU A 56 -6.68 -4.72 0.97
N LEU A 57 -7.40 -5.02 2.06
CA LEU A 57 -7.38 -6.35 2.69
C LEU A 57 -8.14 -7.42 1.88
N ARG A 58 -8.81 -7.02 0.79
CA ARG A 58 -9.69 -7.90 0.00
C ARG A 58 -9.18 -8.14 -1.42
N SER A 59 -8.06 -7.53 -1.77
CA SER A 59 -7.54 -7.48 -3.13
C SER A 59 -6.32 -8.38 -3.32
N ILE A 60 -6.07 -8.77 -4.56
CA ILE A 60 -4.87 -9.50 -4.97
C ILE A 60 -4.12 -8.59 -5.94
N TYR A 61 -2.88 -8.26 -5.61
CA TYR A 61 -2.07 -7.29 -6.35
C TYR A 61 -0.90 -7.94 -7.08
N ASP A 62 -0.46 -7.31 -8.16
CA ASP A 62 0.88 -7.54 -8.71
C ASP A 62 1.97 -6.74 -7.95
N GLY A 63 3.20 -6.74 -8.47
CA GLY A 63 4.34 -6.09 -7.83
C GLY A 63 4.28 -4.55 -7.73
N ILE A 64 3.32 -3.90 -8.40
CA ILE A 64 3.16 -2.44 -8.43
C ILE A 64 1.77 -1.98 -7.99
N GLN A 65 1.05 -2.83 -7.24
CA GLN A 65 -0.28 -2.57 -6.70
C GLN A 65 -1.39 -2.44 -7.75
N ARG A 66 -1.30 -3.14 -8.89
CA ARG A 66 -2.46 -3.29 -9.79
C ARG A 66 -3.32 -4.49 -9.36
N PRO A 67 -4.65 -4.33 -9.16
CA PRO A 67 -5.51 -5.42 -8.73
C PRO A 67 -5.72 -6.44 -9.85
N LEU A 68 -5.17 -7.65 -9.68
CA LEU A 68 -5.23 -8.74 -10.66
C LEU A 68 -6.68 -9.14 -11.05
N PRO A 69 -7.67 -9.19 -10.14
CA PRO A 69 -9.05 -9.50 -10.53
C PRO A 69 -9.65 -8.46 -11.47
N VAL A 70 -9.42 -7.17 -11.23
CA VAL A 70 -9.90 -6.08 -12.08
C VAL A 70 -9.19 -6.09 -13.44
N LEU A 71 -7.89 -6.36 -13.42
CA LEU A 71 -7.10 -6.54 -14.61
C LEU A 71 -7.60 -7.74 -15.46
N GLN A 72 -7.98 -8.84 -14.83
CA GLN A 72 -8.55 -10.01 -15.52
C GLN A 72 -9.86 -9.69 -16.23
N GLU A 73 -10.73 -8.85 -15.66
CA GLU A 73 -11.99 -8.42 -16.30
C GLU A 73 -11.75 -7.71 -17.64
N SER A 74 -10.63 -7.01 -17.79
CA SER A 74 -10.27 -6.29 -19.01
C SER A 74 -9.42 -7.09 -20.00
N MET A 75 -8.49 -7.91 -19.51
CA MET A 75 -7.48 -8.59 -20.32
C MET A 75 -7.76 -10.08 -20.58
N GLY A 76 -8.70 -10.67 -19.85
CA GLY A 76 -8.92 -12.12 -19.81
C GLY A 76 -7.82 -12.84 -19.02
N ASP A 77 -7.53 -14.09 -19.39
CA ASP A 77 -6.66 -14.98 -18.61
C ASP A 77 -5.15 -14.67 -18.74
N TYR A 78 -4.77 -13.78 -19.66
CA TYR A 78 -3.37 -13.43 -19.92
C TYR A 78 -3.10 -11.96 -19.59
N ILE A 79 -1.92 -11.69 -19.03
CA ILE A 79 -1.49 -10.32 -18.73
C ILE A 79 -1.04 -9.64 -20.02
N GLN A 80 -1.75 -8.59 -20.42
CA GLN A 80 -1.36 -7.70 -21.51
C GLN A 80 -0.51 -6.54 -20.96
N ARG A 81 0.30 -5.94 -21.83
CA ARG A 81 1.21 -4.84 -21.47
C ARG A 81 0.49 -3.49 -21.54
N GLY A 82 0.95 -2.52 -20.77
CA GLY A 82 0.43 -1.14 -20.84
C GLY A 82 -0.97 -0.97 -20.24
N VAL A 83 -1.52 -2.02 -19.62
CA VAL A 83 -2.82 -1.95 -18.94
C VAL A 83 -2.62 -1.50 -17.50
N THR A 84 -3.45 -0.55 -17.08
CA THR A 84 -3.43 0.04 -15.74
C THR A 84 -4.81 -0.06 -15.08
N ALA A 85 -4.81 -0.25 -13.78
CA ALA A 85 -6.00 -0.20 -12.93
C ALA A 85 -5.61 0.48 -11.60
N PRO A 86 -6.47 1.33 -11.03
CA PRO A 86 -6.22 1.92 -9.70
C PRO A 86 -6.02 0.85 -8.63
N GLY A 87 -5.23 1.16 -7.60
CA GLY A 87 -4.88 0.19 -6.55
C GLY A 87 -6.05 -0.11 -5.63
N LEU A 88 -7.03 0.79 -5.54
CA LEU A 88 -8.25 0.60 -4.76
C LEU A 88 -9.48 0.78 -5.64
N ASP A 89 -10.63 0.32 -5.14
CA ASP A 89 -11.92 0.59 -5.77
C ASP A 89 -12.37 2.02 -5.40
N HIS A 90 -12.33 2.92 -6.37
CA HIS A 90 -12.71 4.32 -6.23
C HIS A 90 -14.24 4.55 -6.22
N GLU A 91 -15.02 3.54 -6.59
CA GLU A 91 -16.49 3.62 -6.62
C GLU A 91 -17.12 3.02 -5.35
N ALA A 92 -16.40 2.12 -4.67
CA ALA A 92 -16.83 1.51 -3.42
C ALA A 92 -17.12 2.55 -2.33
N LYS A 93 -18.29 2.43 -1.71
CA LYS A 93 -18.73 3.31 -0.61
C LYS A 93 -18.52 2.66 0.75
N TRP A 94 -17.86 3.40 1.63
CA TRP A 94 -17.48 3.00 2.98
C TRP A 94 -18.22 3.85 4.02
N GLU A 95 -18.71 3.23 5.09
CA GLU A 95 -19.28 3.97 6.23
C GLU A 95 -18.16 4.44 7.15
N PHE A 96 -17.92 5.76 7.16
CA PHE A 96 -16.95 6.41 8.02
C PHE A 96 -17.60 6.86 9.32
N VAL A 97 -17.01 6.45 10.44
CA VAL A 97 -17.40 6.86 11.79
C VAL A 97 -16.29 7.74 12.39
N PRO A 98 -16.50 9.06 12.54
CA PRO A 98 -15.49 9.95 13.12
C PRO A 98 -15.30 9.65 14.61
N LEU A 99 -14.04 9.65 15.05
CA LEU A 99 -13.64 9.55 16.46
C LEU A 99 -13.06 10.88 16.96
N ALA A 100 -12.33 11.60 16.11
CA ALA A 100 -11.83 12.94 16.40
C ALA A 100 -12.96 13.99 16.24
N LYS A 101 -12.85 15.09 17.01
CA LYS A 101 -13.85 16.17 17.05
C LYS A 101 -13.33 17.43 16.38
N LYS A 102 -14.27 18.30 16.02
CA LYS A 102 -13.95 19.65 15.54
C LYS A 102 -13.18 20.41 16.63
N GLY A 103 -12.07 21.04 16.24
CA GLY A 103 -11.20 21.82 17.12
C GLY A 103 -10.01 21.04 17.70
N ASP A 104 -9.98 19.71 17.55
CA ASP A 104 -8.88 18.89 18.03
C ASP A 104 -7.60 19.17 17.24
N ASP A 105 -6.47 19.27 17.94
CA ASP A 105 -5.13 19.32 17.35
C ASP A 105 -4.72 17.91 16.93
N VAL A 106 -4.44 17.73 15.63
CA VAL A 106 -4.02 16.45 15.07
C VAL A 106 -2.70 16.56 14.34
N SER A 107 -1.94 15.47 14.38
CA SER A 107 -0.68 15.30 13.67
C SER A 107 -0.65 13.96 12.94
N GLY A 108 0.32 13.77 12.04
CA GLY A 108 0.48 12.55 11.27
C GLY A 108 0.38 11.28 12.12
N GLY A 109 -0.49 10.35 11.71
CA GLY A 109 -0.77 9.11 12.44
C GLY A 109 -1.90 9.21 13.47
N THR A 110 -2.43 10.40 13.76
CA THR A 110 -3.61 10.56 14.63
C THR A 110 -4.85 9.95 13.96
N VAL A 111 -5.63 9.17 14.70
CA VAL A 111 -6.84 8.51 14.19
C VAL A 111 -7.97 9.53 14.08
N LEU A 112 -8.45 9.77 12.85
CA LEU A 112 -9.60 10.62 12.55
C LEU A 112 -10.92 9.90 12.82
N GLY A 113 -10.95 8.61 12.52
CA GLY A 113 -12.13 7.77 12.65
C GLY A 113 -11.88 6.37 12.10
N THR A 114 -12.95 5.64 11.87
CA THR A 114 -12.88 4.23 11.49
C THR A 114 -13.85 3.87 10.38
N VAL A 115 -13.48 2.87 9.60
CA VAL A 115 -14.30 2.19 8.60
C VAL A 115 -14.27 0.69 8.90
N GLN A 116 -15.42 0.02 8.83
CA GLN A 116 -15.46 -1.45 8.93
C GLN A 116 -15.08 -2.05 7.58
N GLU A 117 -13.84 -2.55 7.43
CA GLU A 117 -13.35 -3.07 6.13
C GLU A 117 -13.70 -4.56 5.93
N THR A 118 -13.49 -5.38 6.95
CA THR A 118 -13.86 -6.80 6.96
C THR A 118 -14.73 -7.10 8.17
N LYS A 119 -15.21 -8.35 8.33
CA LYS A 119 -16.01 -8.72 9.52
C LYS A 119 -15.23 -8.58 10.84
N THR A 120 -13.91 -8.67 10.79
CA THR A 120 -13.03 -8.71 11.97
C THR A 120 -12.13 -7.49 12.10
N ILE A 121 -11.82 -6.81 10.99
CA ILE A 121 -10.88 -5.70 10.97
C ILE A 121 -11.61 -4.37 10.83
N VAL A 122 -11.40 -3.51 11.82
CA VAL A 122 -11.76 -2.10 11.81
C VAL A 122 -10.58 -1.31 11.23
N HIS A 123 -10.74 -0.75 10.05
CA HIS A 123 -9.74 0.09 9.40
C HIS A 123 -9.73 1.47 10.08
N LYS A 124 -8.58 1.87 10.61
CA LYS A 124 -8.39 3.19 11.23
C LYS A 124 -7.96 4.21 10.18
N ILE A 125 -8.77 5.23 9.97
CA ILE A 125 -8.43 6.35 9.09
C ILE A 125 -7.57 7.31 9.89
N MET A 126 -6.35 7.54 9.44
CA MET A 126 -5.35 8.36 10.12
C MET A 126 -4.99 9.58 9.29
N VAL A 127 -4.59 10.66 9.96
CA VAL A 127 -3.99 11.83 9.30
C VAL A 127 -2.71 11.38 8.56
N PRO A 128 -2.53 11.74 7.28
CA PRO A 128 -1.31 11.41 6.56
C PRO A 128 -0.05 11.92 7.30
N PRO A 129 1.08 11.20 7.25
CA PRO A 129 2.16 11.40 8.21
C PRO A 129 2.81 12.79 8.23
N LEU A 130 2.77 13.53 7.13
CA LEU A 130 3.43 14.84 6.98
C LEU A 130 2.48 16.02 7.23
N ILE A 131 1.25 15.76 7.63
CA ILE A 131 0.21 16.77 7.81
C ILE A 131 -0.07 16.95 9.30
N SER A 132 -0.22 18.20 9.73
CA SER A 132 -0.62 18.56 11.08
C SER A 132 -1.50 19.81 11.05
N GLY A 133 -2.43 19.92 11.99
CA GLY A 133 -3.28 21.09 12.11
C GLY A 133 -4.47 20.86 13.01
N LYS A 134 -5.40 21.82 13.04
CA LYS A 134 -6.67 21.71 13.75
C LYS A 134 -7.78 21.22 12.83
N ILE A 135 -8.64 20.34 13.34
CA ILE A 135 -9.78 19.85 12.59
C ILE A 135 -10.85 20.94 12.46
N LYS A 136 -11.14 21.36 11.24
CA LYS A 136 -12.22 22.32 10.94
C LYS A 136 -13.59 21.64 10.93
N ALA A 137 -13.68 20.48 10.29
CA ALA A 137 -14.90 19.67 10.25
C ALA A 137 -14.58 18.21 9.90
N LEU A 138 -15.32 17.29 10.51
CA LEU A 138 -15.42 15.89 10.11
C LEU A 138 -16.89 15.51 10.09
N LYS A 139 -17.31 14.72 9.09
CA LYS A 139 -18.72 14.30 8.95
C LYS A 139 -18.81 12.78 8.94
N LYS A 140 -19.76 12.24 9.69
CA LYS A 140 -20.17 10.83 9.59
C LYS A 140 -20.96 10.66 8.29
N GLY A 141 -20.71 9.57 7.57
CA GLY A 141 -21.44 9.30 6.33
C GLY A 141 -20.90 8.11 5.55
N LYS A 142 -21.49 7.89 4.37
CA LYS A 142 -20.98 6.97 3.36
C LYS A 142 -20.18 7.75 2.34
N TYR A 143 -18.93 7.36 2.13
CA TYR A 143 -17.96 8.05 1.29
C TYR A 143 -17.22 7.06 0.41
N THR A 144 -16.86 7.46 -0.79
CA THR A 144 -15.80 6.77 -1.54
C THR A 144 -14.44 7.11 -0.95
N ILE A 145 -13.39 6.47 -1.44
CA ILE A 145 -12.02 6.76 -0.99
C ILE A 145 -11.52 8.15 -1.42
N ASP A 146 -12.11 8.74 -2.46
CA ASP A 146 -11.76 10.06 -2.98
C ASP A 146 -12.56 11.20 -2.36
N ASP A 147 -13.71 10.88 -1.77
CA ASP A 147 -14.58 11.86 -1.16
C ASP A 147 -13.91 12.52 0.04
N VAL A 148 -14.17 13.82 0.19
CA VAL A 148 -13.67 14.62 1.31
C VAL A 148 -14.51 14.34 2.55
N ILE A 149 -13.93 13.64 3.52
CA ILE A 149 -14.58 13.33 4.81
C ILE A 149 -14.52 14.51 5.80
N GLY A 150 -13.59 15.44 5.56
CA GLY A 150 -13.37 16.60 6.39
C GLY A 150 -12.20 17.45 5.92
N SER A 151 -11.90 18.50 6.67
CA SER A 151 -10.77 19.39 6.39
C SER A 151 -10.13 19.92 7.66
N LEU A 152 -8.88 20.34 7.52
CA LEU A 152 -8.14 21.09 8.51
C LEU A 152 -8.40 22.60 8.37
N GLU A 153 -8.03 23.38 9.37
CA GLU A 153 -8.21 24.84 9.37
C GLU A 153 -7.38 25.55 8.28
N ASP A 154 -6.25 24.97 7.88
CA ASP A 154 -5.39 25.46 6.78
C ASP A 154 -5.98 25.22 5.37
N GLY A 155 -7.11 24.51 5.29
CA GLY A 155 -7.77 24.16 4.03
C GLY A 155 -7.41 22.77 3.48
N THR A 156 -6.51 22.04 4.13
CA THR A 156 -6.12 20.69 3.71
C THR A 156 -7.31 19.74 3.80
N GLU A 157 -7.62 19.06 2.70
CA GLU A 157 -8.70 18.08 2.62
C GLU A 157 -8.26 16.73 3.18
N LEU A 158 -9.14 16.10 3.94
CA LEU A 158 -8.96 14.77 4.50
C LEU A 158 -9.85 13.80 3.74
N LYS A 159 -9.27 12.67 3.33
CA LYS A 159 -9.92 11.58 2.57
C LYS A 159 -9.73 10.25 3.30
N LEU A 160 -10.40 9.20 2.83
CA LEU A 160 -10.18 7.85 3.37
C LEU A 160 -8.89 7.20 2.85
N MET A 161 -8.36 7.69 1.72
CA MET A 161 -7.14 7.20 1.10
C MET A 161 -6.06 8.29 1.02
N HIS A 162 -4.80 7.86 1.13
CA HIS A 162 -3.64 8.66 0.77
C HIS A 162 -2.62 7.82 -0.01
N LYS A 163 -1.78 8.48 -0.79
CA LYS A 163 -0.66 7.84 -1.50
C LYS A 163 0.61 7.92 -0.66
N TRP A 164 1.45 6.90 -0.73
CA TRP A 164 2.75 6.90 -0.08
C TRP A 164 3.84 6.29 -0.96
N PRO A 165 5.01 6.96 -1.14
CA PRO A 165 6.09 6.44 -1.96
C PRO A 165 6.74 5.20 -1.33
N VAL A 166 6.85 4.11 -2.10
CA VAL A 166 7.26 2.79 -1.58
C VAL A 166 8.71 2.74 -1.09
N ARG A 167 9.57 3.65 -1.60
CA ARG A 167 10.99 3.74 -1.23
C ARG A 167 11.23 4.58 0.02
N VAL A 168 10.22 5.29 0.53
CA VAL A 168 10.33 6.09 1.75
C VAL A 168 9.70 5.29 2.89
N PRO A 169 10.44 4.92 3.95
CA PRO A 169 9.83 4.27 5.09
C PRO A 169 8.81 5.20 5.74
N ARG A 170 7.64 4.66 6.10
CA ARG A 170 6.64 5.43 6.86
C ARG A 170 7.23 5.83 8.22
N PRO A 171 7.07 7.09 8.65
CA PRO A 171 7.65 7.55 9.91
C PRO A 171 6.96 6.88 11.11
N PHE A 172 7.71 6.74 12.19
CA PHE A 172 7.25 6.23 13.48
C PHE A 172 7.85 7.08 14.59
N THR A 173 7.22 7.11 15.76
CA THR A 173 7.69 7.93 16.89
C THR A 173 8.91 7.30 17.58
N VAL A 174 8.78 6.04 17.98
CA VAL A 174 9.83 5.29 18.68
C VAL A 174 9.85 3.86 18.17
N LYS A 175 11.07 3.31 17.95
CA LYS A 175 11.25 1.88 17.68
C LYS A 175 11.49 1.16 19.00
N HIS A 176 10.52 0.36 19.41
CA HIS A 176 10.64 -0.48 20.60
C HIS A 176 11.44 -1.76 20.30
N PRO A 177 12.19 -2.31 21.27
CA PRO A 177 12.76 -3.64 21.15
C PRO A 177 11.61 -4.67 21.05
N PRO A 178 11.71 -5.68 20.16
CA PRO A 178 10.67 -6.69 20.01
C PRO A 178 10.81 -7.74 21.13
N ASP A 179 10.07 -7.56 22.21
CA ASP A 179 10.09 -8.40 23.43
C ASP A 179 8.82 -9.26 23.60
N ILE A 180 7.77 -9.00 22.82
CA ILE A 180 6.54 -9.78 22.81
C ILE A 180 6.69 -10.95 21.83
N PRO A 181 6.52 -12.22 22.24
CA PRO A 181 6.57 -13.35 21.31
C PRO A 181 5.40 -13.32 20.31
N LEU A 182 5.68 -13.66 19.05
CA LEU A 182 4.70 -14.00 18.02
C LEU A 182 4.32 -15.47 18.22
N VAL A 183 3.09 -15.73 18.63
CA VAL A 183 2.60 -17.10 18.83
C VAL A 183 2.25 -17.65 17.46
N THR A 184 3.02 -18.63 16.98
CA THR A 184 2.88 -19.18 15.61
C THR A 184 1.95 -20.38 15.53
N GLY A 185 1.67 -21.04 16.67
CA GLY A 185 0.97 -22.32 16.73
C GLY A 185 1.84 -23.52 16.29
N THR A 186 3.12 -23.29 15.97
CA THR A 186 4.06 -24.32 15.54
C THR A 186 5.04 -24.63 16.66
N ARG A 187 4.96 -25.82 17.24
CA ARG A 187 5.75 -26.21 18.43
C ARG A 187 7.26 -25.97 18.31
N THR A 188 7.85 -26.23 17.15
CA THR A 188 9.28 -26.03 16.93
C THR A 188 9.65 -24.55 16.88
N LEU A 189 8.80 -23.70 16.30
CA LEU A 189 9.01 -22.26 16.29
C LEU A 189 8.77 -21.68 17.68
N ASP A 190 7.62 -21.95 18.29
CA ASP A 190 7.26 -21.37 19.59
C ASP A 190 8.15 -21.87 20.74
N GLY A 191 8.65 -23.12 20.65
CA GLY A 191 9.44 -23.75 21.71
C GLY A 191 10.96 -23.65 21.56
N LEU A 192 11.49 -23.73 20.33
CA LEU A 192 12.94 -23.79 20.10
C LEU A 192 13.49 -22.55 19.38
N PHE A 193 12.70 -21.95 18.48
CA PHE A 193 13.15 -20.83 17.64
C PHE A 193 12.10 -19.69 17.64
N PRO A 194 11.78 -19.12 18.81
CA PRO A 194 10.68 -18.17 18.93
C PRO A 194 10.98 -16.89 18.17
N LEU A 195 9.92 -16.32 17.59
CA LEU A 195 9.96 -15.01 16.93
C LEU A 195 9.29 -14.00 17.83
N ALA A 196 9.81 -12.78 17.88
CA ALA A 196 9.12 -11.67 18.53
C ALA A 196 8.27 -10.89 17.50
N LYS A 197 7.17 -10.28 17.94
CA LYS A 197 6.35 -9.38 17.11
C LYS A 197 7.18 -8.16 16.74
N GLY A 198 7.30 -7.91 15.43
CA GLY A 198 8.23 -6.91 14.88
C GLY A 198 9.66 -7.42 14.67
N GLY A 199 9.94 -8.69 15.00
CA GLY A 199 11.17 -9.38 14.65
C GLY A 199 11.24 -9.78 13.18
N THR A 200 12.40 -10.25 12.75
CA THR A 200 12.64 -10.71 11.37
C THR A 200 13.34 -12.06 11.41
N ALA A 201 12.96 -12.97 10.51
CA ALA A 201 13.55 -14.30 10.42
C ALA A 201 13.71 -14.74 8.96
N ALA A 202 14.63 -15.67 8.75
CA ALA A 202 14.86 -16.31 7.46
C ALA A 202 14.65 -17.83 7.59
N ILE A 203 14.01 -18.44 6.60
CA ILE A 203 13.82 -19.89 6.49
C ILE A 203 14.60 -20.38 5.26
N PRO A 204 15.91 -20.65 5.39
CA PRO A 204 16.69 -21.21 4.30
C PRO A 204 16.26 -22.67 4.04
N GLY A 205 16.32 -23.10 2.77
CA GLY A 205 16.03 -24.49 2.42
C GLY A 205 15.98 -24.73 0.91
N GLY A 206 16.28 -25.95 0.49
CA GLY A 206 16.22 -26.38 -0.91
C GLY A 206 14.80 -26.42 -1.48
N PHE A 207 14.68 -26.78 -2.76
CA PHE A 207 13.37 -27.00 -3.37
C PHE A 207 12.64 -28.16 -2.68
N GLY A 208 11.32 -28.03 -2.47
CA GLY A 208 10.49 -29.09 -1.87
C GLY A 208 10.62 -29.29 -0.35
N THR A 209 11.43 -28.49 0.37
CA THR A 209 11.66 -28.69 1.82
C THR A 209 10.56 -28.13 2.73
N GLY A 210 9.38 -27.81 2.19
CA GLY A 210 8.24 -27.36 3.00
C GLY A 210 8.22 -25.87 3.38
N LYS A 211 9.08 -25.00 2.81
CA LYS A 211 9.10 -23.54 3.09
C LYS A 211 7.71 -22.89 2.99
N THR A 212 7.01 -23.17 1.89
CA THR A 212 5.66 -22.65 1.63
C THR A 212 4.65 -23.15 2.67
N VAL A 213 4.78 -24.40 3.12
CA VAL A 213 3.90 -24.98 4.16
C VAL A 213 4.11 -24.25 5.49
N THR A 214 5.36 -23.95 5.85
CA THR A 214 5.68 -23.18 7.06
C THR A 214 5.12 -21.76 6.97
N GLN A 215 5.33 -21.06 5.84
CA GLN A 215 4.80 -19.71 5.63
C GLN A 215 3.27 -19.66 5.68
N GLN A 216 2.58 -20.62 5.05
CA GLN A 216 1.12 -20.71 5.11
C GLN A 216 0.60 -21.03 6.52
N THR A 217 1.33 -21.86 7.28
CA THR A 217 1.00 -22.14 8.69
C THR A 217 1.08 -20.85 9.52
N LEU A 218 2.15 -20.07 9.33
CA LEU A 218 2.29 -18.76 9.98
C LEU A 218 1.15 -17.81 9.60
N ALA A 219 0.80 -17.72 8.32
CA ALA A 219 -0.27 -16.86 7.84
C ALA A 219 -1.65 -17.22 8.45
N LYS A 220 -1.90 -18.51 8.71
CA LYS A 220 -3.19 -18.99 9.20
C LYS A 220 -3.32 -18.92 10.73
N TRP A 221 -2.24 -19.19 11.45
CA TRP A 221 -2.29 -19.49 12.87
C TRP A 221 -1.51 -18.53 13.75
N SER A 222 -0.69 -17.65 13.17
CA SER A 222 -0.02 -16.66 13.98
C SER A 222 -1.02 -15.69 14.61
N ASP A 223 -0.71 -15.19 15.80
CA ASP A 223 -1.53 -14.19 16.50
C ASP A 223 -1.34 -12.76 15.97
N ALA A 224 -1.04 -12.65 14.67
CA ALA A 224 -1.00 -11.41 13.90
C ALA A 224 -2.42 -11.03 13.43
N GLN A 225 -2.69 -9.73 13.34
CA GLN A 225 -4.01 -9.23 12.92
C GLN A 225 -4.17 -9.18 11.39
N VAL A 226 -3.06 -9.00 10.67
CA VAL A 226 -3.01 -8.85 9.20
C VAL A 226 -1.79 -9.61 8.69
N VAL A 227 -1.94 -10.28 7.55
CA VAL A 227 -0.89 -10.98 6.79
C VAL A 227 -0.93 -10.47 5.36
#